data_AF-A0A256H038-F1
#
_entry.id   AF-A0A256H038-F1
#
_cell.length_a   1.000
_cell.length_b   1.000
_cell.length_c   1.000
_cell.angle_alpha   90.00
_cell.angle_beta   90.00
_cell.angle_gamma   90.00
#
_symmetry.space_group_name_H-M   'P 1'
#
loop_
_entity.id
_entity.type
_entity.pdbx_description
1 polymer ?
#
loop_
_entity_poly.entity_id
_entity_poly.type
_entity_poly.pdbx_seq_one_letter_code
_entity_poly.pdbx_strand_id
1 'polypeptide(L)'
;MVRKLAYAAGAVVVLGAAAFWILTAPQKVDATVLDAMKPGDPIKGEQVFWAGGCASCHAAPGASGDARKVLAGGHELVSDFGTFIAPNISPSEQGIGTWTIQDFANAMLKGVGKQDEHLYPSFPYTSYTKMQPQDVADLFAFMKTLPPSDNVAAPHKLSFPFTVRRGLGLWKQLYLSDQPAVEIANASDQVKRGQYLTEALGHCGECHTPRNAIGGVDTSKWLAGALSPETGSDGKKGVVPNITPDEAGIGGWSGKDISYALQSGFTPDFDSLGGSMTDVVANMAHLAEADRNAIAAYLEAIPSHPNGYPAR
;
A
#
# COMPACT_ATOMS: atom_id res chain seq x y z
N MET A 1 -15.76 51.75 10.01
CA MET A 1 -15.31 50.93 8.85
C MET A 1 -14.49 49.72 9.30
N VAL A 2 -13.44 49.91 10.10
CA VAL A 2 -12.54 48.85 10.63
C VAL A 2 -13.29 47.70 11.33
N ARG A 3 -14.27 47.98 12.19
CA ARG A 3 -15.04 46.94 12.91
C ARG A 3 -15.90 46.06 11.99
N LYS A 4 -16.47 46.61 10.91
CA LYS A 4 -17.22 45.84 9.91
C LYS A 4 -16.30 44.95 9.07
N LEU A 5 -15.11 45.46 8.71
CA LEU A 5 -14.08 44.69 8.02
C LEU A 5 -13.52 43.56 8.89
N ALA A 6 -13.33 43.79 10.19
CA ALA A 6 -12.91 42.76 11.14
C ALA A 6 -13.95 41.65 11.29
N TYR A 7 -15.25 41.98 11.37
CA TYR A 7 -16.31 40.97 11.39
C TYR A 7 -16.41 40.19 10.08
N ALA A 8 -16.26 40.85 8.93
CA ALA A 8 -16.25 40.18 7.64
C ALA A 8 -15.05 39.23 7.50
N ALA A 9 -13.85 39.67 7.89
CA ALA A 9 -12.66 38.82 7.91
C ALA A 9 -12.82 37.62 8.86
N GLY A 10 -13.36 37.84 10.05
CA GLY A 10 -13.67 36.77 11.00
C GLY A 10 -14.68 35.76 10.45
N ALA A 11 -15.73 36.22 9.79
CA ALA A 11 -16.71 35.35 9.15
C ALA A 11 -16.08 34.50 8.03
N VAL A 12 -15.21 35.08 7.20
CA VAL A 12 -14.48 34.34 6.15
C VAL A 12 -13.59 33.26 6.75
N VAL A 13 -12.86 33.55 7.84
CA VAL A 13 -12.02 32.56 8.52
C VAL A 13 -12.86 31.42 9.09
N VAL A 14 -13.98 31.72 9.75
CA VAL A 14 -14.88 30.70 10.31
C VAL A 14 -15.49 29.83 9.22
N LEU A 15 -15.99 30.44 8.13
CA LEU A 15 -16.54 29.70 7.00
C LEU A 15 -15.48 28.85 6.30
N GLY A 16 -14.27 29.37 6.13
CA GLY A 16 -13.14 28.63 5.57
C GLY A 16 -12.74 27.44 6.43
N ALA A 17 -12.67 27.61 7.75
CA ALA A 17 -12.38 26.54 8.69
C ALA A 17 -13.48 25.46 8.72
N ALA A 18 -14.75 25.87 8.68
CA ALA A 18 -15.88 24.95 8.60
C ALA A 18 -15.88 24.18 7.28
N ALA A 19 -15.65 24.84 6.15
CA ALA A 19 -15.54 24.21 4.84
C ALA A 19 -14.36 23.23 4.80
N PHE A 20 -13.18 23.64 5.29
CA PHE A 20 -12.02 22.74 5.42
C PHE A 20 -12.37 21.53 6.26
N TRP A 21 -12.99 21.70 7.42
CA TRP A 21 -13.40 20.60 8.28
C TRP A 21 -14.33 19.65 7.54
N ILE A 22 -15.39 20.14 6.89
CA ILE A 22 -16.35 19.30 6.19
C ILE A 22 -15.70 18.57 5.00
N LEU A 23 -14.96 19.28 4.15
CA LEU A 23 -14.35 18.72 2.93
C LEU A 23 -13.25 17.69 3.23
N THR A 24 -12.62 17.79 4.39
CA THR A 24 -11.59 16.84 4.84
C THR A 24 -12.12 15.79 5.81
N ALA A 25 -13.43 15.64 5.93
CA ALA A 25 -14.00 14.59 6.74
C ALA A 25 -13.67 13.21 6.13
N PRO A 26 -13.29 12.22 6.96
CA PRO A 26 -13.12 10.83 6.53
C PRO A 26 -14.35 10.29 5.81
N GLN A 27 -14.14 9.81 4.59
CA GLN A 27 -15.17 9.16 3.78
C GLN A 27 -15.06 7.65 3.97
N LYS A 28 -16.16 7.02 4.36
CA LYS A 28 -16.24 5.57 4.59
C LYS A 28 -16.66 4.84 3.32
N VAL A 29 -16.49 3.53 3.32
CA VAL A 29 -17.07 2.65 2.30
C VAL A 29 -18.59 2.75 2.37
N ASP A 30 -19.23 2.80 1.21
CA ASP A 30 -20.69 2.85 1.11
C ASP A 30 -21.31 1.54 1.63
N ALA A 31 -22.45 1.65 2.32
CA ALA A 31 -23.18 0.49 2.82
C ALA A 31 -23.54 -0.51 1.71
N THR A 32 -23.87 -0.03 0.50
CA THR A 32 -24.23 -0.92 -0.62
C THR A 32 -23.06 -1.80 -1.06
N VAL A 33 -21.82 -1.33 -0.90
CA VAL A 33 -20.62 -2.12 -1.19
C VAL A 33 -20.47 -3.26 -0.18
N LEU A 34 -20.75 -2.99 1.10
CA LEU A 34 -20.72 -4.00 2.16
C LEU A 34 -21.85 -5.03 2.00
N ASP A 35 -23.06 -4.57 1.67
CA ASP A 35 -24.22 -5.44 1.47
C ASP A 35 -24.08 -6.38 0.26
N ALA A 36 -23.27 -5.97 -0.73
CA ALA A 36 -22.96 -6.79 -1.90
C ALA A 36 -21.89 -7.87 -1.62
N MET A 37 -21.14 -7.77 -0.52
CA MET A 37 -20.14 -8.79 -0.16
C MET A 37 -20.82 -10.07 0.33
N LYS A 38 -20.27 -11.20 -0.07
CA LYS A 38 -20.60 -12.50 0.51
C LYS A 38 -19.76 -12.72 1.77
N PRO A 39 -20.16 -13.65 2.66
CA PRO A 39 -19.29 -14.09 3.75
C PRO A 39 -17.89 -14.46 3.22
N GLY A 40 -16.87 -13.99 3.92
CA GLY A 40 -15.49 -14.17 3.48
C GLY A 40 -15.04 -15.63 3.52
N ASP A 41 -14.27 -16.03 2.50
CA ASP A 41 -13.63 -17.34 2.41
C ASP A 41 -12.16 -17.23 2.86
N PRO A 42 -11.76 -17.82 4.01
CA PRO A 42 -10.40 -17.72 4.52
C PRO A 42 -9.36 -18.39 3.62
N ILE A 43 -9.73 -19.35 2.77
CA ILE A 43 -8.79 -19.99 1.83
C ILE A 43 -8.39 -19.01 0.74
N LYS A 44 -9.37 -18.25 0.20
CA LYS A 44 -9.09 -17.15 -0.73
C LYS A 44 -8.40 -15.99 -0.02
N GLY A 45 -8.80 -15.73 1.22
CA GLY A 45 -8.20 -14.71 2.07
C GLY A 45 -6.71 -14.91 2.29
N GLU A 46 -6.22 -16.16 2.40
CA GLU A 46 -4.79 -16.45 2.50
C GLU A 46 -4.03 -15.99 1.24
N GLN A 47 -4.62 -16.16 0.05
CA GLN A 47 -4.00 -15.68 -1.19
C GLN A 47 -3.94 -14.15 -1.24
N VAL A 48 -5.01 -13.48 -0.80
CA VAL A 48 -5.04 -12.02 -0.69
C VAL A 48 -4.05 -11.52 0.36
N PHE A 49 -3.88 -12.25 1.47
CA PHE A 49 -2.93 -11.92 2.53
C PHE A 49 -1.49 -11.91 2.03
N TRP A 50 -1.09 -12.94 1.27
CA TRP A 50 0.24 -13.01 0.69
C TRP A 50 0.43 -12.01 -0.44
N ALA A 51 -0.53 -11.88 -1.37
CA ALA A 51 -0.44 -10.89 -2.44
C ALA A 51 -0.43 -9.45 -1.90
N GLY A 52 -1.18 -9.17 -0.84
CA GLY A 52 -1.26 -7.88 -0.14
C GLY A 52 0.01 -7.52 0.64
N GLY A 53 0.87 -8.50 0.95
CA GLY A 53 2.09 -8.26 1.69
C GLY A 53 1.89 -7.82 3.14
N CYS A 54 0.78 -8.22 3.78
CA CYS A 54 0.47 -7.83 5.17
C CYS A 54 1.62 -8.13 6.13
N ALA A 55 2.29 -9.28 5.94
CA ALA A 55 3.42 -9.71 6.75
C ALA A 55 4.69 -8.86 6.57
N SER A 56 4.87 -8.16 5.44
CA SER A 56 6.09 -7.36 5.20
C SER A 56 6.28 -6.25 6.23
N CYS A 57 5.18 -5.67 6.74
CA CYS A 57 5.24 -4.59 7.71
C CYS A 57 4.73 -5.01 9.08
N HIS A 58 3.74 -5.90 9.14
CA HIS A 58 3.09 -6.21 10.42
C HIS A 58 3.68 -7.42 11.14
N ALA A 59 4.47 -8.28 10.50
CA ALA A 59 5.22 -9.28 11.24
C ALA A 59 6.19 -8.59 12.22
N ALA A 60 6.47 -9.24 13.36
CA ALA A 60 7.47 -8.71 14.29
C ALA A 60 8.83 -8.60 13.58
N PRO A 61 9.65 -7.57 13.87
CA PRO A 61 10.98 -7.44 13.26
C PRO A 61 11.81 -8.72 13.41
N GLY A 62 12.33 -9.24 12.29
CA GLY A 62 13.10 -10.50 12.25
C GLY A 62 12.27 -11.79 12.27
N ALA A 63 10.93 -11.70 12.26
CA ALA A 63 10.07 -12.87 12.16
C ALA A 63 10.25 -13.58 10.80
N SER A 64 10.30 -14.90 10.83
CA SER A 64 10.44 -15.76 9.66
C SER A 64 9.51 -16.98 9.76
N GLY A 65 9.26 -17.64 8.63
CA GLY A 65 8.33 -18.77 8.56
C GLY A 65 6.94 -18.41 9.10
N ASP A 66 6.35 -19.31 9.88
CA ASP A 66 5.00 -19.13 10.44
C ASP A 66 4.90 -17.97 11.44
N ALA A 67 6.02 -17.53 12.04
CA ALA A 67 6.00 -16.36 12.94
C ALA A 67 5.58 -15.07 12.23
N ARG A 68 5.73 -15.01 10.90
CA ARG A 68 5.25 -13.88 10.07
C ARG A 68 3.72 -13.72 10.14
N LYS A 69 2.97 -14.80 10.43
CA LYS A 69 1.51 -14.80 10.54
C LYS A 69 0.97 -14.24 11.87
N VAL A 70 1.84 -13.94 12.85
CA VAL A 70 1.41 -13.37 14.15
C VAL A 70 1.02 -11.89 14.03
N LEU A 71 1.63 -11.15 13.11
CA LEU A 71 1.29 -9.76 12.79
C LEU A 71 1.29 -8.81 14.00
N ALA A 72 2.26 -8.98 14.89
CA ALA A 72 2.38 -8.23 16.15
C ALA A 72 2.72 -6.73 15.97
N GLY A 73 3.11 -6.30 14.77
CA GLY A 73 3.54 -4.94 14.46
C GLY A 73 4.95 -4.61 15.00
N GLY A 74 5.26 -3.32 15.03
CA GLY A 74 6.50 -2.78 15.57
C GLY A 74 7.60 -2.51 14.54
N HIS A 75 7.39 -2.81 13.26
CA HIS A 75 8.30 -2.40 12.20
C HIS A 75 8.32 -0.87 12.04
N GLU A 76 9.51 -0.28 11.98
CA GLU A 76 9.70 1.17 11.84
C GLU A 76 10.03 1.54 10.38
N LEU A 77 9.16 2.34 9.76
CA LEU A 77 9.35 2.92 8.43
C LEU A 77 9.84 4.36 8.59
N VAL A 78 11.14 4.58 8.43
CA VAL A 78 11.75 5.91 8.58
C VAL A 78 11.61 6.69 7.29
N SER A 79 11.04 7.90 7.32
CA SER A 79 10.81 8.72 6.14
C SER A 79 11.13 10.20 6.38
N ASP A 80 11.08 11.01 5.31
CA ASP A 80 11.21 12.47 5.40
C ASP A 80 10.09 13.13 6.23
N PHE A 81 8.98 12.42 6.46
CA PHE A 81 7.81 12.88 7.21
C PHE A 81 7.87 12.48 8.70
N GLY A 82 8.89 11.71 9.09
CA GLY A 82 9.05 11.09 10.40
C GLY A 82 9.01 9.56 10.32
N THR A 83 8.94 8.90 11.48
CA THR A 83 8.93 7.44 11.57
C THR A 83 7.50 6.92 11.76
N PHE A 84 7.02 6.16 10.79
CA PHE A 84 5.79 5.39 10.93
C PHE A 84 6.12 4.05 11.58
N ILE A 85 5.22 3.56 12.43
CA ILE A 85 5.38 2.30 13.16
C ILE A 85 4.19 1.44 12.82
N ALA A 86 4.42 0.26 12.25
CA ALA A 86 3.35 -0.66 11.88
C ALA A 86 2.59 -1.11 13.15
N PRO A 87 1.26 -0.97 13.20
CA PRO A 87 0.48 -1.42 14.35
C PRO A 87 0.40 -2.94 14.43
N ASN A 88 0.02 -3.47 15.59
CA ASN A 88 -0.45 -4.84 15.72
C ASN A 88 -1.77 -4.98 14.94
N ILE A 89 -1.85 -5.95 14.02
CA ILE A 89 -3.10 -6.26 13.29
C ILE A 89 -3.50 -7.73 13.44
N SER A 90 -2.96 -8.42 14.44
CA SER A 90 -3.42 -9.75 14.83
C SER A 90 -4.89 -9.72 15.26
N PRO A 91 -5.59 -10.87 15.31
CA PRO A 91 -6.98 -10.91 15.76
C PRO A 91 -7.16 -10.77 17.28
N SER A 92 -6.17 -10.25 18.01
CA SER A 92 -6.28 -9.93 19.44
C SER A 92 -7.03 -8.62 19.70
N GLU A 93 -7.37 -8.35 20.96
CA GLU A 93 -7.95 -7.06 21.37
C GLU A 93 -7.01 -5.86 21.12
N GLN A 94 -5.69 -6.09 21.17
CA GLN A 94 -4.68 -5.05 20.88
C GLN A 94 -4.46 -4.83 19.38
N GLY A 95 -4.92 -5.76 18.55
CA GLY A 95 -4.93 -5.64 17.09
C GLY A 95 -6.34 -5.35 16.56
N ILE A 96 -6.76 -6.14 15.57
CA ILE A 96 -8.06 -5.95 14.87
C ILE A 96 -9.18 -6.86 15.40
N GLY A 97 -8.98 -7.56 16.53
CA GLY A 97 -9.95 -8.53 17.04
C GLY A 97 -11.35 -7.96 17.33
N THR A 98 -11.44 -6.67 17.66
CA THR A 98 -12.70 -5.97 17.90
C THR A 98 -13.23 -5.18 16.70
N TRP A 99 -12.60 -5.32 15.54
CA TRP A 99 -13.01 -4.62 14.32
C TRP A 99 -14.17 -5.36 13.66
N THR A 100 -15.07 -4.59 13.05
CA THR A 100 -16.08 -5.12 12.13
C THR A 100 -15.50 -5.23 10.72
N ILE A 101 -16.19 -5.94 9.82
CA ILE A 101 -15.83 -5.93 8.41
C ILE A 101 -15.89 -4.52 7.81
N GLN A 102 -16.80 -3.67 8.29
CA GLN A 102 -16.90 -2.27 7.87
C GLN A 102 -15.65 -1.48 8.29
N ASP A 103 -15.17 -1.65 9.52
CA ASP A 103 -13.94 -0.99 9.98
C ASP A 103 -12.73 -1.42 9.13
N PHE A 104 -12.63 -2.73 8.85
CA PHE A 104 -11.56 -3.28 8.02
C PHE A 104 -11.63 -2.76 6.58
N ALA A 105 -12.81 -2.75 5.97
CA ALA A 105 -13.02 -2.22 4.63
C ALA A 105 -12.77 -0.70 4.53
N ASN A 106 -13.16 0.06 5.57
CA ASN A 106 -12.85 1.49 5.67
C ASN A 106 -11.33 1.74 5.69
N ALA A 107 -10.58 0.92 6.44
CA ALA A 107 -9.14 1.02 6.47
C ALA A 107 -8.54 0.69 5.10
N MET A 108 -8.84 -0.49 4.55
CA MET A 108 -8.25 -0.98 3.30
C MET A 108 -8.62 -0.08 2.11
N LEU A 109 -9.91 0.21 1.92
CA LEU A 109 -10.39 0.87 0.69
C LEU A 109 -10.42 2.39 0.79
N LYS A 110 -10.45 2.96 1.99
CA LYS A 110 -10.59 4.42 2.19
C LYS A 110 -9.54 5.03 3.11
N GLY A 111 -8.67 4.22 3.72
CA GLY A 111 -7.67 4.68 4.69
C GLY A 111 -8.30 5.34 5.92
N VAL A 112 -9.44 4.85 6.40
CA VAL A 112 -10.13 5.37 7.59
C VAL A 112 -10.06 4.35 8.71
N GLY A 113 -9.54 4.75 9.86
CA GLY A 113 -9.39 3.90 11.03
C GLY A 113 -10.71 3.74 11.80
N LYS A 114 -10.69 2.84 12.79
CA LYS A 114 -11.86 2.49 13.62
C LYS A 114 -12.44 3.69 14.40
N GLN A 115 -11.63 4.70 14.69
CA GLN A 115 -12.04 5.90 15.44
C GLN A 115 -12.40 7.07 14.52
N ASP A 116 -12.73 6.77 13.25
CA ASP A 116 -13.04 7.75 12.22
C ASP A 116 -11.92 8.77 11.99
N GLU A 117 -10.68 8.32 12.14
CA GLU A 117 -9.49 9.09 11.83
C GLU A 117 -8.93 8.71 10.45
N HIS A 118 -8.27 9.65 9.77
CA HIS A 118 -7.48 9.28 8.60
C HIS A 118 -6.27 8.45 9.02
N LEU A 119 -6.05 7.32 8.34
CA LEU A 119 -4.79 6.59 8.39
C LEU A 119 -3.76 7.30 7.50
N TYR A 120 -2.49 7.23 7.90
CA TYR A 120 -1.39 7.76 7.10
C TYR A 120 -1.16 6.89 5.85
N PRO A 121 -0.78 7.50 4.71
CA PRO A 121 -0.58 6.78 3.45
C PRO A 121 0.63 5.84 3.45
N SER A 122 1.39 5.76 4.55
CA SER A 122 2.34 4.66 4.78
C SER A 122 1.64 3.29 4.85
N PHE A 123 0.35 3.29 5.19
CA PHE A 123 -0.53 2.16 4.91
C PHE A 123 -1.07 2.34 3.48
N PRO A 124 -0.78 1.44 2.52
CA PRO A 124 -0.94 1.69 1.09
C PRO A 124 -2.39 1.56 0.60
N TYR A 125 -3.33 2.23 1.29
CA TYR A 125 -4.75 2.25 0.93
C TYR A 125 -5.02 2.92 -0.43
N THR A 126 -4.08 3.70 -0.97
CA THR A 126 -4.13 4.24 -2.35
C THR A 126 -3.93 3.17 -3.42
N SER A 127 -3.30 2.06 -3.06
CA SER A 127 -3.23 0.85 -3.87
C SER A 127 -4.43 -0.05 -3.56
N TYR A 128 -4.68 -0.34 -2.27
CA TYR A 128 -5.78 -1.22 -1.86
C TYR A 128 -7.18 -0.73 -2.21
N THR A 129 -7.40 0.56 -2.44
CA THR A 129 -8.71 1.06 -2.94
C THR A 129 -9.13 0.43 -4.28
N LYS A 130 -8.19 -0.17 -5.03
CA LYS A 130 -8.46 -0.90 -6.28
C LYS A 130 -8.84 -2.36 -6.05
N MET A 131 -8.80 -2.84 -4.80
CA MET A 131 -9.18 -4.20 -4.43
C MET A 131 -10.65 -4.46 -4.73
N GLN A 132 -10.95 -5.68 -5.13
CA GLN A 132 -12.33 -6.14 -5.16
C GLN A 132 -12.89 -6.18 -3.72
N PRO A 133 -14.09 -5.64 -3.48
CA PRO A 133 -14.72 -5.69 -2.16
C PRO A 133 -14.77 -7.10 -1.55
N GLN A 134 -14.97 -8.14 -2.36
CA GLN A 134 -14.99 -9.52 -1.89
C GLN A 134 -13.63 -9.98 -1.34
N ASP A 135 -12.52 -9.56 -1.95
CA ASP A 135 -11.17 -9.92 -1.47
C ASP A 135 -10.89 -9.31 -0.09
N VAL A 136 -11.48 -8.15 0.22
CA VAL A 136 -11.41 -7.55 1.56
C VAL A 136 -12.14 -8.42 2.59
N ALA A 137 -13.32 -8.95 2.24
CA ALA A 137 -14.07 -9.86 3.11
C ALA A 137 -13.34 -11.20 3.32
N ASP A 138 -12.80 -11.77 2.25
CA ASP A 138 -12.02 -13.01 2.27
C ASP A 138 -10.74 -12.83 3.11
N LEU A 139 -10.00 -11.74 2.89
CA LEU A 139 -8.83 -11.38 3.70
C LEU A 139 -9.19 -11.24 5.17
N PHE A 140 -10.26 -10.52 5.50
CA PHE A 140 -10.69 -10.35 6.89
C PHE A 140 -11.07 -11.68 7.55
N ALA A 141 -11.70 -12.60 6.82
CA ALA A 141 -12.00 -13.95 7.30
C ALA A 141 -10.70 -14.73 7.60
N PHE A 142 -9.70 -14.68 6.72
CA PHE A 142 -8.41 -15.32 6.95
C PHE A 142 -7.66 -14.71 8.15
N MET A 143 -7.62 -13.38 8.25
CA MET A 143 -6.96 -12.66 9.34
C MET A 143 -7.49 -13.07 10.72
N LYS A 144 -8.79 -13.40 10.82
CA LYS A 144 -9.40 -13.91 12.06
C LYS A 144 -8.95 -15.32 12.46
N THR A 145 -8.36 -16.08 11.54
CA THR A 145 -7.82 -17.43 11.82
C THR A 145 -6.37 -17.40 12.31
N LEU A 146 -5.70 -16.25 12.21
CA LEU A 146 -4.29 -16.10 12.54
C LEU A 146 -4.04 -16.12 14.06
N PRO A 147 -2.82 -16.45 14.51
CA PRO A 147 -2.48 -16.39 15.93
C PRO A 147 -2.58 -14.94 16.47
N PRO A 148 -3.21 -14.74 17.65
CA PRO A 148 -3.28 -13.42 18.27
C PRO A 148 -1.93 -13.01 18.88
N SER A 149 -1.73 -11.70 19.05
CA SER A 149 -0.60 -11.13 19.78
C SER A 149 -1.07 -10.06 20.75
N ASP A 150 -0.59 -10.10 21.99
CA ASP A 150 -0.88 -9.07 23.01
C ASP A 150 0.04 -7.85 22.91
N ASN A 151 0.87 -7.76 21.86
CA ASN A 151 1.77 -6.64 21.68
C ASN A 151 1.00 -5.32 21.49
N VAL A 152 1.37 -4.30 22.25
CA VAL A 152 0.88 -2.92 22.04
C VAL A 152 1.95 -2.16 21.28
N ALA A 153 1.75 -2.03 19.96
CA ALA A 153 2.71 -1.33 19.10
C ALA A 153 2.85 0.15 19.52
N ALA A 154 4.08 0.67 19.46
CA ALA A 154 4.36 2.06 19.77
C ALA A 154 3.66 3.00 18.76
N PRO A 155 3.26 4.22 19.18
CA PRO A 155 2.71 5.22 18.27
C PRO A 155 3.80 5.75 17.33
N HIS A 156 3.39 6.30 16.18
CA HIS A 156 4.33 6.91 15.24
C HIS A 156 5.12 8.08 15.86
N LYS A 157 6.36 8.26 15.40
CA LYS A 157 7.25 9.36 15.81
C LYS A 157 7.22 10.45 14.73
N LEU A 158 6.14 11.23 14.71
CA LEU A 158 5.91 12.31 13.75
C LEU A 158 6.02 13.67 14.44
N SER A 159 6.47 14.67 13.69
CA SER A 159 6.50 16.07 14.14
C SER A 159 5.43 16.88 13.44
N PHE A 160 5.04 18.02 14.02
CA PHE A 160 4.21 19.00 13.33
C PHE A 160 4.87 19.40 11.99
N PRO A 161 4.11 19.53 10.89
CA PRO A 161 2.64 19.48 10.80
C PRO A 161 2.03 18.07 10.62
N PHE A 162 2.84 17.03 10.47
CA PHE A 162 2.37 15.68 10.10
C PHE A 162 1.59 14.96 11.20
N THR A 163 1.61 15.45 12.44
CA THR A 163 0.73 14.96 13.52
C THR A 163 -0.75 15.31 13.31
N VAL A 164 -1.07 16.31 12.48
CA VAL A 164 -2.44 16.76 12.21
C VAL A 164 -2.98 16.04 10.99
N ARG A 165 -3.66 14.92 11.22
CA ARG A 165 -4.20 14.03 10.17
C ARG A 165 -5.24 14.67 9.26
N ARG A 166 -5.85 15.81 9.62
CA ARG A 166 -6.94 16.41 8.84
C ARG A 166 -6.50 16.87 7.44
N GLY A 167 -5.23 17.25 7.28
CA GLY A 167 -4.66 17.56 5.95
C GLY A 167 -4.71 16.39 4.97
N LEU A 168 -4.75 15.14 5.48
CA LEU A 168 -4.87 13.94 4.65
C LEU A 168 -6.19 13.88 3.89
N GLY A 169 -7.25 14.55 4.35
CA GLY A 169 -8.51 14.62 3.62
C GLY A 169 -8.34 15.28 2.24
N LEU A 170 -7.60 16.39 2.17
CA LEU A 170 -7.26 17.04 0.89
C LEU A 170 -6.28 16.18 0.08
N TRP A 171 -5.29 15.57 0.74
CA TRP A 171 -4.34 14.69 0.07
C TRP A 171 -5.05 13.52 -0.62
N LYS A 172 -6.03 12.90 0.05
CA LYS A 172 -6.83 11.80 -0.53
C LYS A 172 -7.66 12.22 -1.73
N GLN A 173 -8.17 13.45 -1.78
CA GLN A 173 -8.87 13.94 -2.97
C GLN A 173 -7.99 13.97 -4.22
N LEU A 174 -6.66 14.04 -4.05
CA LEU A 174 -5.69 14.04 -5.15
C LEU A 174 -5.22 12.62 -5.52
N TYR A 175 -5.08 11.72 -4.55
CA TYR A 175 -4.37 10.44 -4.74
C TYR A 175 -5.18 9.17 -4.44
N LEU A 176 -6.35 9.27 -3.81
CA LEU A 176 -7.21 8.11 -3.57
C LEU A 176 -8.10 7.88 -4.79
N SER A 177 -7.69 6.96 -5.66
CA SER A 177 -8.41 6.58 -6.87
C SER A 177 -8.46 5.06 -7.01
N ASP A 178 -9.65 4.55 -7.33
CA ASP A 178 -9.91 3.15 -7.66
C ASP A 178 -9.66 2.83 -9.15
N GLN A 179 -9.26 3.82 -9.94
CA GLN A 179 -8.92 3.65 -11.35
C GLN A 179 -7.52 3.04 -11.50
N PRO A 180 -7.28 2.22 -12.54
CA PRO A 180 -5.95 1.69 -12.80
C PRO A 180 -4.94 2.82 -13.07
N ALA A 181 -3.69 2.61 -12.69
CA ALA A 181 -2.59 3.54 -12.94
C ALA A 181 -2.25 3.62 -14.44
N VAL A 182 -2.41 2.50 -15.16
CA VAL A 182 -2.18 2.41 -16.60
C VAL A 182 -3.38 1.76 -17.28
N GLU A 183 -3.92 2.40 -18.32
CA GLU A 183 -4.95 1.79 -19.17
C GLU A 183 -4.29 1.01 -20.31
N ILE A 184 -4.50 -0.31 -20.35
CA ILE A 184 -3.96 -1.19 -21.40
C ILE A 184 -5.10 -1.60 -22.33
N ALA A 185 -5.09 -1.06 -23.55
CA ALA A 185 -6.10 -1.37 -24.55
C ALA A 185 -6.07 -2.86 -24.94
N ASN A 186 -7.24 -3.51 -24.94
CA ASN A 186 -7.41 -4.92 -25.27
C ASN A 186 -6.56 -5.88 -24.42
N ALA A 187 -6.32 -5.54 -23.15
CA ALA A 187 -5.60 -6.42 -22.22
C ALA A 187 -6.23 -7.81 -22.14
N SER A 188 -5.40 -8.85 -22.24
CA SER A 188 -5.80 -10.23 -21.99
C SER A 188 -6.19 -10.40 -20.51
N ASP A 189 -6.91 -11.48 -20.19
CA ASP A 189 -7.28 -11.74 -18.79
C ASP A 189 -6.06 -11.97 -17.88
N GLN A 190 -4.97 -12.51 -18.45
CA GLN A 190 -3.70 -12.64 -17.75
C GLN A 190 -3.10 -11.26 -17.40
N VAL A 191 -3.10 -10.31 -18.34
CA VAL A 191 -2.60 -8.94 -18.09
C VAL A 191 -3.48 -8.22 -17.07
N LYS A 192 -4.82 -8.37 -17.15
CA LYS A 192 -5.74 -7.79 -16.15
C LYS A 192 -5.51 -8.38 -14.75
N ARG A 193 -5.26 -9.69 -14.65
CA ARG A 193 -4.90 -10.33 -13.38
C ARG A 193 -3.58 -9.79 -12.83
N GLY A 194 -2.58 -9.63 -13.70
CA GLY A 194 -1.29 -9.03 -13.36
C GLY A 194 -1.43 -7.61 -12.86
N GLN A 195 -2.20 -6.79 -13.58
CA GLN A 195 -2.51 -5.42 -13.19
C GLN A 195 -3.13 -5.36 -11.79
N TYR A 196 -4.12 -6.21 -11.51
CA TYR A 196 -4.73 -6.28 -10.19
C TYR A 196 -3.72 -6.66 -9.08
N LEU A 197 -2.88 -7.66 -9.35
CA LEU A 197 -1.85 -8.11 -8.41
C LEU A 197 -0.74 -7.07 -8.21
N THR A 198 -0.38 -6.30 -9.23
CA THR A 198 0.70 -5.31 -9.16
C THR A 198 0.23 -3.96 -8.60
N GLU A 199 -0.92 -3.46 -9.06
CA GLU A 199 -1.40 -2.13 -8.70
C GLU A 199 -2.25 -2.10 -7.42
N ALA A 200 -3.01 -3.17 -7.15
CA ALA A 200 -3.93 -3.21 -6.01
C ALA A 200 -3.31 -3.95 -4.83
N LEU A 201 -3.06 -5.26 -5.00
CA LEU A 201 -2.63 -6.13 -3.89
C LEU A 201 -1.15 -5.94 -3.55
N GLY A 202 -0.26 -6.13 -4.53
CA GLY A 202 1.19 -6.06 -4.33
C GLY A 202 1.74 -4.63 -4.25
N HIS A 203 0.92 -3.62 -4.51
CA HIS A 203 1.21 -2.18 -4.36
C HIS A 203 2.61 -1.77 -4.86
N CYS A 204 3.07 -2.39 -5.96
CA CYS A 204 4.47 -2.27 -6.41
C CYS A 204 4.84 -0.81 -6.72
N GLY A 205 3.85 -0.01 -7.14
CA GLY A 205 4.02 1.42 -7.39
C GLY A 205 4.40 2.25 -6.17
N GLU A 206 4.15 1.78 -4.95
CA GLU A 206 4.48 2.54 -3.74
C GLU A 206 6.00 2.68 -3.52
N CYS A 207 6.79 1.75 -4.07
CA CYS A 207 8.26 1.78 -4.02
C CYS A 207 8.87 2.06 -5.39
N HIS A 208 8.33 1.45 -6.46
CA HIS A 208 8.88 1.54 -7.82
C HIS A 208 8.39 2.76 -8.61
N THR A 209 7.71 3.74 -7.99
CA THR A 209 7.30 4.96 -8.69
C THR A 209 7.74 6.18 -7.88
N PRO A 210 8.30 7.22 -8.54
CA PRO A 210 8.76 8.41 -7.81
C PRO A 210 7.58 9.12 -7.13
N ARG A 211 7.90 9.81 -6.03
CA ARG A 211 6.94 10.62 -5.28
C ARG A 211 7.24 12.10 -5.43
N ASN A 212 6.19 12.92 -5.40
CA ASN A 212 6.31 14.37 -5.34
C ASN A 212 6.58 14.87 -3.91
N ALA A 213 6.74 16.19 -3.77
CA ALA A 213 7.11 16.83 -2.50
C ALA A 213 6.09 16.62 -1.35
N ILE A 214 4.84 16.28 -1.66
CA ILE A 214 3.80 15.99 -0.66
C ILE A 214 3.55 14.47 -0.49
N GLY A 215 4.49 13.64 -0.96
CA GLY A 215 4.48 12.19 -0.76
C GLY A 215 3.54 11.41 -1.70
N GLY A 216 2.87 12.07 -2.64
CA GLY A 216 2.01 11.43 -3.62
C GLY A 216 2.81 10.75 -4.73
N VAL A 217 2.38 9.59 -5.19
CA VAL A 217 2.99 8.84 -6.31
C VAL A 217 2.74 9.57 -7.63
N ASP A 218 3.78 9.74 -8.44
CA ASP A 218 3.72 10.33 -9.78
C ASP A 218 3.45 9.24 -10.84
N THR A 219 2.19 8.95 -11.11
CA THR A 219 1.77 7.91 -12.05
C THR A 219 2.19 8.18 -13.51
N SER A 220 2.64 9.40 -13.84
CA SER A 220 3.23 9.66 -15.17
C SER A 220 4.57 8.96 -15.40
N LYS A 221 5.17 8.44 -14.33
CA LYS A 221 6.42 7.65 -14.32
C LYS A 221 6.19 6.29 -13.67
N TRP A 222 5.01 5.72 -13.88
CA TRP A 222 4.57 4.48 -13.26
C TRP A 222 5.63 3.38 -13.39
N LEU A 223 6.04 2.82 -12.25
CA LEU A 223 6.99 1.71 -12.13
C LEU A 223 8.40 1.97 -12.69
N ALA A 224 8.72 3.22 -13.00
CA ALA A 224 10.01 3.59 -13.54
C ALA A 224 11.14 3.42 -12.51
N GLY A 225 10.90 3.23 -11.22
CA GLY A 225 11.92 3.23 -10.17
C GLY A 225 12.09 4.61 -9.53
N ALA A 226 12.68 4.63 -8.33
CA ALA A 226 12.76 5.81 -7.49
C ALA A 226 13.84 5.71 -6.42
N LEU A 227 14.11 6.81 -5.72
CA LEU A 227 14.74 6.70 -4.40
C LEU A 227 13.72 6.09 -3.43
N SER A 228 14.19 5.19 -2.58
CA SER A 228 13.37 4.55 -1.56
C SER A 228 12.58 5.59 -0.76
N PRO A 229 11.27 5.38 -0.52
CA PRO A 229 10.52 6.22 0.40
C PRO A 229 11.04 6.10 1.84
N GLU A 230 11.73 4.99 2.13
CA GLU A 230 12.35 4.72 3.42
C GLU A 230 13.83 5.15 3.45
N THR A 231 14.23 5.70 4.59
CA THR A 231 15.63 6.02 4.90
C THR A 231 16.26 4.86 5.64
N GLY A 232 17.36 4.34 5.10
CA GLY A 232 18.12 3.26 5.71
C GLY A 232 18.75 3.67 7.05
N SER A 233 19.23 2.66 7.79
CA SER A 233 19.90 2.86 9.08
C SER A 233 21.20 3.68 9.00
N ASP A 234 21.78 3.78 7.81
CA ASP A 234 22.93 4.64 7.50
C ASP A 234 22.55 6.10 7.21
N GLY A 235 21.26 6.44 7.32
CA GLY A 235 20.72 7.77 7.07
C GLY A 235 20.56 8.12 5.59
N LYS A 236 20.69 7.14 4.68
CA LYS A 236 20.58 7.36 3.23
C LYS A 236 19.37 6.64 2.66
N LYS A 237 18.86 7.17 1.54
CA LYS A 237 17.82 6.49 0.76
C LYS A 237 18.45 5.48 -0.18
N GLY A 238 17.90 4.27 -0.19
CA GLY A 238 18.21 3.25 -1.19
C GLY A 238 17.70 3.64 -2.57
N VAL A 239 18.10 2.88 -3.58
CA VAL A 239 17.60 2.95 -4.95
C VAL A 239 16.61 1.80 -5.12
N VAL A 240 15.37 2.11 -5.53
CA VAL A 240 14.37 1.12 -5.95
C VAL A 240 14.39 1.09 -7.48
N PRO A 241 14.62 -0.08 -8.11
CA PRO A 241 14.90 -0.15 -9.54
C PRO A 241 13.67 0.10 -10.40
N ASN A 242 13.93 0.41 -11.67
CA ASN A 242 12.98 0.45 -12.76
C ASN A 242 12.52 -0.96 -13.10
N ILE A 243 11.21 -1.19 -13.06
CA ILE A 243 10.60 -2.48 -13.41
C ILE A 243 9.66 -2.37 -14.62
N THR A 244 9.84 -1.34 -15.45
CA THR A 244 9.21 -1.22 -16.77
C THR A 244 10.00 -2.04 -17.81
N PRO A 245 9.44 -2.32 -19.00
CA PRO A 245 10.13 -3.08 -20.04
C PRO A 245 11.21 -2.25 -20.77
N ASP A 246 11.66 -1.14 -20.18
CA ASP A 246 12.81 -0.37 -20.66
C ASP A 246 14.12 -1.18 -20.56
N GLU A 247 15.08 -0.90 -21.44
CA GLU A 247 16.40 -1.54 -21.44
C GLU A 247 17.18 -1.30 -20.14
N ALA A 248 17.03 -0.12 -19.53
CA ALA A 248 17.61 0.15 -18.22
C ALA A 248 16.79 -0.47 -17.07
N GLY A 249 15.53 -0.84 -17.32
CA GLY A 249 14.68 -1.58 -16.40
C GLY A 249 14.81 -3.09 -16.58
N ILE A 250 13.68 -3.78 -16.63
CA ILE A 250 13.62 -5.25 -16.77
C ILE A 250 13.39 -5.70 -18.22
N GLY A 251 13.58 -4.82 -19.22
CA GLY A 251 13.35 -5.13 -20.63
C GLY A 251 14.21 -6.26 -21.20
N GLY A 252 15.33 -6.60 -20.54
CA GLY A 252 16.17 -7.76 -20.87
C GLY A 252 15.72 -9.08 -20.22
N TRP A 253 14.78 -9.04 -19.27
CA TRP A 253 14.31 -10.22 -18.54
C TRP A 253 13.12 -10.84 -19.29
N SER A 254 13.08 -12.17 -19.38
CA SER A 254 11.88 -12.85 -19.85
C SER A 254 10.79 -12.87 -18.77
N GLY A 255 9.53 -13.05 -19.16
CA GLY A 255 8.46 -13.25 -18.18
C GLY A 255 8.70 -14.43 -17.20
N LYS A 256 9.46 -15.45 -17.62
CA LYS A 256 9.89 -16.55 -16.73
C LYS A 256 10.93 -16.08 -15.72
N ASP A 257 11.86 -15.24 -16.13
CA ASP A 257 12.86 -14.64 -15.26
C ASP A 257 12.20 -13.80 -14.17
N ILE A 258 11.24 -12.95 -14.54
CA ILE A 258 10.46 -12.13 -13.59
C ILE A 258 9.71 -13.04 -12.61
N SER A 259 9.00 -14.05 -13.11
CA SER A 259 8.26 -15.00 -12.27
C SER A 259 9.16 -15.77 -11.31
N TYR A 260 10.33 -16.21 -11.79
CA TYR A 260 11.32 -16.91 -10.97
C TYR A 260 11.97 -15.99 -9.93
N ALA A 261 12.26 -14.74 -10.27
CA ALA A 261 12.77 -13.74 -9.33
C ALA A 261 11.76 -13.46 -8.21
N LEU A 262 10.47 -13.35 -8.53
CA LEU A 262 9.41 -13.21 -7.53
C LEU A 262 9.20 -14.47 -6.67
N GLN A 263 9.60 -15.64 -7.17
CA GLN A 263 9.52 -16.90 -6.41
C GLN A 263 10.73 -17.11 -5.49
N SER A 264 11.93 -16.83 -6.00
CA SER A 264 13.19 -17.28 -5.38
C SER A 264 14.02 -16.14 -4.82
N GLY A 265 13.79 -14.92 -5.29
CA GLY A 265 14.62 -13.75 -5.01
C GLY A 265 15.86 -13.63 -5.89
N PHE A 266 16.15 -14.61 -6.76
CA PHE A 266 17.33 -14.55 -7.62
C PHE A 266 17.03 -13.86 -8.96
N THR A 267 17.95 -13.00 -9.38
CA THR A 267 17.92 -12.35 -10.69
C THR A 267 18.49 -13.29 -11.76
N PRO A 268 18.25 -13.03 -13.06
CA PRO A 268 18.82 -13.82 -14.17
C PRO A 268 20.35 -13.84 -14.18
N ASP A 269 20.97 -12.79 -13.63
CA ASP A 269 22.42 -12.64 -13.54
C ASP A 269 23.00 -13.29 -12.26
N PHE A 270 22.22 -14.13 -11.58
CA PHE A 270 22.57 -14.85 -10.35
C PHE A 270 22.85 -13.94 -9.13
N ASP A 271 22.38 -12.69 -9.16
CA ASP A 271 22.34 -11.82 -7.98
C ASP A 271 21.03 -12.06 -7.19
N SER A 272 20.84 -11.38 -6.05
CA SER A 272 19.67 -11.50 -5.18
C SER A 272 18.96 -10.17 -4.94
N LEU A 273 17.63 -10.18 -4.99
CA LEU A 273 16.79 -9.05 -4.62
C LEU A 273 16.91 -8.74 -3.12
N GLY A 274 17.54 -7.62 -2.80
CA GLY A 274 17.84 -7.20 -1.42
C GLY A 274 16.89 -6.16 -0.83
N GLY A 275 17.22 -5.70 0.39
CA GLY A 275 16.48 -4.65 1.09
C GLY A 275 15.05 -5.06 1.44
N SER A 276 14.11 -4.12 1.35
CA SER A 276 12.69 -4.38 1.61
C SER A 276 12.04 -5.32 0.58
N MET A 277 12.66 -5.50 -0.59
CA MET A 277 12.17 -6.44 -1.61
C MET A 277 12.27 -7.90 -1.14
N THR A 278 13.18 -8.23 -0.23
CA THR A 278 13.30 -9.59 0.31
C THR A 278 12.01 -10.04 1.01
N ASP A 279 11.35 -9.15 1.77
CA ASP A 279 10.07 -9.45 2.42
C ASP A 279 8.92 -9.60 1.41
N VAL A 280 8.94 -8.80 0.34
CA VAL A 280 7.99 -8.89 -0.78
C VAL A 280 8.12 -10.23 -1.48
N VAL A 281 9.34 -10.63 -1.87
CA VAL A 281 9.63 -11.94 -2.47
C VAL A 281 9.15 -13.07 -1.56
N ALA A 282 9.43 -12.98 -0.26
CA ALA A 282 8.99 -13.99 0.69
C ALA A 282 7.45 -14.13 0.77
N ASN A 283 6.67 -13.10 0.39
CA ASN A 283 5.23 -13.23 0.21
C ASN A 283 4.86 -13.76 -1.18
N MET A 284 5.49 -13.23 -2.23
CA MET A 284 5.22 -13.61 -3.63
C MET A 284 5.54 -15.08 -3.92
N ALA A 285 6.46 -15.67 -3.17
CA ALA A 285 6.76 -17.10 -3.19
C ALA A 285 5.56 -17.99 -2.82
N HIS A 286 4.59 -17.47 -2.04
CA HIS A 286 3.36 -18.20 -1.67
C HIS A 286 2.28 -18.16 -2.76
N LEU A 287 2.39 -17.27 -3.75
CA LEU A 287 1.40 -17.18 -4.82
C LEU A 287 1.47 -18.40 -5.74
N ALA A 288 0.37 -18.67 -6.44
CA ALA A 288 0.39 -19.61 -7.55
C ALA A 288 1.34 -19.09 -8.66
N GLU A 289 2.00 -20.02 -9.36
CA GLU A 289 2.87 -19.65 -10.50
C GLU A 289 2.11 -18.84 -11.56
N ALA A 290 0.83 -19.17 -11.80
CA ALA A 290 -0.03 -18.43 -12.71
C ALA A 290 -0.17 -16.94 -12.34
N ASP A 291 -0.20 -16.61 -11.04
CA ASP A 291 -0.31 -15.23 -10.57
C ASP A 291 1.03 -14.49 -10.71
N ARG A 292 2.17 -15.14 -10.45
CA ARG A 292 3.50 -14.55 -10.74
C ARG A 292 3.70 -14.32 -12.24
N ASN A 293 3.26 -15.27 -13.07
CA ASN A 293 3.27 -15.13 -14.53
C ASN A 293 2.31 -14.03 -15.01
N ALA A 294 1.22 -13.78 -14.30
CA ALA A 294 0.32 -12.66 -14.59
C ALA A 294 0.98 -11.31 -14.27
N ILE A 295 1.65 -11.19 -13.11
CA ILE A 295 2.45 -10.01 -12.76
C ILE A 295 3.50 -9.73 -13.84
N ALA A 296 4.25 -10.76 -14.25
CA ALA A 296 5.24 -10.64 -15.33
C ALA A 296 4.61 -10.12 -16.63
N ALA A 297 3.49 -10.70 -17.08
CA ALA A 297 2.79 -10.27 -18.29
C ALA A 297 2.29 -8.82 -18.21
N TYR A 298 1.89 -8.33 -17.03
CA TYR A 298 1.53 -6.93 -16.86
C TYR A 298 2.76 -6.02 -16.95
N LEU A 299 3.87 -6.36 -16.28
CA LEU A 299 5.11 -5.58 -16.34
C LEU A 299 5.71 -5.52 -17.76
N GLU A 300 5.51 -6.55 -18.58
CA GLU A 300 5.88 -6.53 -20.01
C GLU A 300 4.95 -5.63 -20.86
N ALA A 301 3.71 -5.40 -20.40
CA ALA A 301 2.67 -4.72 -21.17
C ALA A 301 2.52 -3.21 -20.85
N ILE A 302 3.08 -2.74 -19.74
CA ILE A 302 3.05 -1.30 -19.39
C ILE A 302 3.98 -0.47 -20.27
N PRO A 303 3.74 0.86 -20.38
CA PRO A 303 4.67 1.76 -21.04
C PRO A 303 6.09 1.66 -20.47
N SER A 304 7.06 1.61 -21.38
CA SER A 304 8.47 1.75 -21.04
C SER A 304 8.76 3.18 -20.57
N HIS A 305 9.52 3.31 -19.48
CA HIS A 305 9.98 4.59 -18.97
C HIS A 305 11.50 4.56 -18.79
N PRO A 306 12.28 5.22 -19.66
CA PRO A 306 13.72 5.35 -19.43
C PRO A 306 13.97 6.27 -18.25
N ASN A 307 14.76 5.81 -17.27
CA ASN A 307 15.19 6.67 -16.19
C ASN A 307 16.52 6.23 -15.55
N GLY A 308 16.97 6.97 -14.53
CA GLY A 308 18.26 6.75 -13.87
C GLY A 308 18.27 5.69 -12.77
N TYR A 309 17.26 4.82 -12.68
CA TYR A 309 17.13 3.82 -11.62
C TYR A 309 17.23 2.40 -12.21
N PRO A 310 18.40 1.94 -12.66
CA PRO A 310 18.48 0.68 -13.39
C PRO A 310 18.11 -0.53 -12.52
N ALA A 311 17.59 -1.60 -13.13
CA ALA A 311 17.46 -2.91 -12.51
C ALA A 311 18.86 -3.50 -12.29
N ARG A 312 19.44 -3.27 -11.12
CA ARG A 312 20.71 -3.88 -10.69
C ARG A 312 20.43 -4.74 -9.48
#